data_AF-A0A420A0F3-F1
#
_entry.id   AF-A0A420A0F3-F1
#
_cell.length_a   1.000
_cell.length_b   1.000
_cell.length_c   1.000
_cell.angle_alpha   90.00
_cell.angle_beta   90.00
_cell.angle_gamma   90.00
#
_symmetry.space_group_name_H-M   'P 1'
#
loop_
_entity.id
_entity.type
_entity.pdbx_description
1 polymer ?
#
loop_
_entity_poly.entity_id
_entity_poly.type
_entity_poly.pdbx_seq_one_letter_code
_entity_poly.pdbx_strand_id
1 'polypeptide(L)' 'MEWTDTRPVAPGYYWVRFTDDRSPKQTIGEIADVPGNGSRQLVVVLLGDDEILELDDPFFDRALFAGPMDPPSME' A
#
# COMPACT_ATOMS: atom_id res chain seq x y z
N MET A 1 4.91 -2.86 15.93
CA MET A 1 4.67 -2.33 14.57
C MET A 1 4.36 -0.85 14.71
N GLU A 2 5.06 0.00 13.98
CA GLU A 2 4.94 1.47 14.05
C GLU A 2 4.34 1.99 12.73
N TRP A 3 3.52 3.03 12.82
CA TRP A 3 2.96 3.71 11.66
C TRP A 3 3.92 4.80 11.21
N THR A 4 4.27 4.83 9.93
CA THR A 4 5.14 5.85 9.33
C THR A 4 4.47 6.49 8.12
N ASP A 5 4.70 7.79 7.90
CA ASP A 5 4.35 8.50 6.67
C ASP A 5 5.34 8.22 5.52
N THR A 6 6.36 7.40 5.77
CA THR A 6 7.28 6.95 4.73
C THR A 6 6.67 5.84 3.90
N ARG A 7 6.60 6.06 2.58
CA ARG A 7 6.17 5.04 1.60
C ARG A 7 7.13 3.84 1.64
N PRO A 8 6.63 2.59 1.60
CA PRO A 8 7.51 1.43 1.61
C PRO A 8 8.38 1.35 0.35
N VAL A 9 9.54 0.71 0.47
CA VAL A 9 10.51 0.56 -0.64
C VAL A 9 10.70 -0.90 -1.05
N ALA A 10 9.97 -1.82 -0.42
CA ALA A 10 10.07 -3.25 -0.65
C ALA A 10 8.67 -3.85 -0.83
N PRO A 11 8.55 -4.90 -1.67
CA PRO A 11 7.30 -5.65 -1.79
C PRO A 11 6.90 -6.33 -0.48
N GLY A 12 5.60 -6.50 -0.27
CA GLY A 12 5.03 -7.17 0.90
C GLY A 12 3.65 -6.63 1.27
N TYR A 13 3.04 -7.21 2.30
CA TYR A 13 1.77 -6.72 2.83
C TYR A 13 2.01 -5.65 3.87
N TYR A 14 1.24 -4.56 3.80
CA TYR A 14 1.31 -3.44 4.73
C TYR A 14 -0.09 -3.06 5.17
N TRP A 15 -0.24 -2.67 6.42
CA TRP A 15 -1.39 -1.88 6.84
C TRP A 15 -1.27 -0.48 6.23
N VAL A 16 -2.37 -0.01 5.65
CA VAL A 16 -2.49 1.32 5.06
C VAL A 16 -3.59 2.07 5.79
N ARG A 17 -3.29 3.25 6.33
CA ARG A 17 -4.26 4.10 7.02
C ARG A 17 -4.30 5.48 6.39
N PHE A 18 -5.48 5.89 5.92
CA PHE A 18 -5.71 7.22 5.39
C PHE A 18 -6.07 8.17 6.53
N THR A 19 -5.40 9.32 6.59
CA THR A 19 -5.60 10.32 7.65
C THR A 19 -6.63 11.39 7.30
N ASP A 20 -7.10 11.38 6.05
CA ASP A 20 -8.18 12.21 5.53
C ASP A 20 -9.55 11.49 5.61
N ASP A 21 -10.61 12.10 5.07
CA ASP A 21 -11.99 11.60 5.18
C ASP A 21 -12.36 10.53 4.13
N ARG A 22 -11.38 9.83 3.56
CA ARG A 22 -11.62 8.67 2.68
C ARG A 22 -12.14 7.47 3.48
N SER A 23 -12.99 6.67 2.84
CA SER A 23 -13.48 5.39 3.36
C SER A 23 -13.02 4.27 2.43
N PRO A 24 -12.45 3.16 2.95
CA PRO A 24 -12.18 2.88 4.37
C PRO A 24 -11.03 3.75 4.92
N LYS A 25 -11.08 4.12 6.22
CA LYS A 25 -9.98 4.87 6.87
C LYS A 25 -8.71 4.03 7.07
N GLN A 26 -8.82 2.71 7.01
CA GLN A 26 -7.72 1.75 7.13
C GLN A 26 -8.04 0.50 6.31
N THR A 27 -7.05 -0.02 5.60
CA THR A 27 -7.11 -1.29 4.86
C THR A 27 -5.73 -1.98 4.85
N ILE A 28 -5.63 -3.14 4.20
CA ILE A 28 -4.36 -3.81 3.88
C ILE A 28 -4.02 -3.47 2.43
N GLY A 29 -2.77 -3.08 2.18
CA GLY A 29 -2.23 -2.91 0.83
C GLY A 29 -1.16 -3.95 0.56
N GLU A 30 -1.27 -4.67 -0.55
CA GLU A 30 -0.16 -5.45 -1.11
C GLU A 30 0.72 -4.54 -1.95
N ILE A 31 1.98 -4.41 -1.57
CA ILE A 31 2.98 -3.72 -2.37
C ILE A 31 3.65 -4.74 -3.26
N ALA A 32 3.45 -4.60 -4.56
CA ALA A 32 3.95 -5.51 -5.58
C ALA A 32 4.97 -4.83 -6.48
N ASP A 33 5.92 -5.64 -6.94
CA ASP A 33 6.87 -5.21 -7.97
C ASP A 33 6.30 -5.49 -9.36
N VAL A 34 6.21 -4.46 -10.19
CA VAL A 34 5.78 -4.60 -11.58
C VAL A 34 6.90 -4.19 -12.53
N PRO A 35 7.05 -4.88 -13.68
CA PRO A 35 7.96 -4.47 -14.72
C PRO A 35 7.47 -3.16 -15.34
N GLY A 36 8.08 -2.03 -14.94
CA GLY A 36 7.87 -0.73 -15.56
C GLY A 36 8.71 -0.54 -16.81
N ASN A 37 8.42 0.51 -17.58
CA ASN A 37 9.07 0.85 -18.86
C ASN A 37 10.55 1.25 -18.66
N GLY A 38 11.42 0.28 -18.36
CA GLY A 38 12.85 0.47 -18.11
C GLY A 38 13.26 0.67 -16.65
N SER A 39 12.31 0.68 -15.70
CA SER A 39 12.57 0.84 -14.26
C SER A 39 11.68 -0.09 -13.44
N ARG A 40 12.21 -0.54 -12.29
CA ARG A 40 11.45 -1.28 -11.27
C ARG A 40 10.41 -0.34 -10.66
N GLN A 41 9.13 -0.73 -10.66
CA GLN A 41 8.04 0.12 -10.18
C GLN A 41 7.23 -0.62 -9.11
N LEU A 42 6.90 0.09 -8.04
CA LEU A 42 6.06 -0.43 -6.96
C LEU A 42 4.63 0.07 -7.13
N VAL A 43 3.69 -0.86 -7.02
CA VAL A 43 2.25 -0.59 -7.02
C VAL A 43 1.63 -1.07 -5.70
N VAL A 44 0.49 -0.52 -5.35
CA VAL A 44 -0.32 -0.91 -4.19
C VAL A 44 -1.63 -1.49 -4.69
N VAL A 45 -1.94 -2.71 -4.26
CA VAL A 45 -3.25 -3.34 -4.41
C VAL A 45 -3.96 -3.28 -3.07
N LEU A 46 -5.00 -2.45 -2.95
CA LEU A 46 -5.75 -2.31 -1.71
C LEU A 46 -6.74 -3.46 -1.59
N LEU A 47 -6.64 -4.26 -0.52
CA LEU A 47 -7.56 -5.35 -0.29
C LEU A 47 -8.98 -4.81 -0.07
N GLY A 48 -9.92 -5.31 -0.87
CA GLY A 48 -11.31 -4.83 -0.90
C GLY A 48 -11.59 -3.74 -1.93
N ASP A 49 -10.58 -3.32 -2.69
CA ASP A 49 -10.69 -2.46 -3.85
C ASP A 49 -10.12 -3.19 -5.08
N ASP A 50 -10.71 -2.96 -6.26
CA ASP A 50 -10.27 -3.59 -7.52
C ASP A 50 -9.25 -2.76 -8.29
N GLU A 51 -8.83 -1.61 -7.73
CA GLU A 51 -7.86 -0.71 -8.34
C GLU A 51 -6.41 -1.06 -7.95
N ILE A 52 -5.51 -0.94 -8.94
CA ILE A 52 -4.06 -1.02 -8.75
C ILE A 52 -3.50 0.38 -8.93
N LEU A 53 -2.91 0.92 -7.88
CA LEU A 53 -2.37 2.28 -7.86
C LEU A 53 -0.84 2.27 -7.84
N GLU A 54 -0.22 3.25 -8.48
CA GLU A 54 1.22 3.47 -8.33
C GLU A 54 1.50 3.86 -6.87
N LEU A 55 2.53 3.27 -6.24
CA LEU A 55 2.86 3.62 -4.85
C LEU A 55 3.24 5.10 -4.71
N ASP A 56 3.70 5.72 -5.81
CA ASP A 56 4.04 7.14 -5.81
C ASP A 56 2.85 8.09 -6.01
N ASP A 57 1.67 7.55 -6.33
CA ASP A 57 0.47 8.32 -6.63
C ASP A 57 0.09 9.27 -5.47
N PRO A 58 -0.36 10.51 -5.76
CA PRO A 58 -0.80 11.47 -4.74
C PRO A 58 -1.89 10.94 -3.80
N PHE A 59 -2.63 9.91 -4.20
CA PHE A 59 -3.53 9.17 -3.34
C PHE A 59 -2.85 8.74 -2.03
N PHE A 60 -1.56 8.39 -2.03
CA PHE A 60 -0.85 7.96 -0.83
C PHE A 60 -0.15 9.09 -0.04
N ASP A 61 -0.26 10.36 -0.44
CA ASP A 61 0.44 11.49 0.23
C ASP A 61 0.08 11.69 1.70
N ARG A 62 -1.12 11.23 2.10
CA ARG A 62 -1.63 11.31 3.47
C ARG A 62 -1.86 9.94 4.10
N ALA A 63 -1.30 8.90 3.49
CA ALA A 63 -1.38 7.55 4.01
C ALA A 63 -0.24 7.30 5.01
N LEU A 64 -0.54 6.54 6.05
CA LEU A 64 0.43 5.96 6.94
C LEU A 64 0.55 4.46 6.62
N PHE A 65 1.76 3.95 6.67
CA PHE A 65 2.09 2.56 6.40
C PHE A 65 2.65 1.89 7.66
N ALA A 66 2.30 0.62 7.85
CA ALA A 66 2.82 -0.20 8.93
C ALA A 66 3.05 -1.64 8.43
N GLY A 67 4.28 -2.15 8.53
CA GLY A 67 4.64 -3.45 7.97
C GLY A 67 6.16 -3.63 7.77
N PRO A 68 6.59 -4.66 7.03
CA PRO A 68 5.74 -5.67 6.39
C PRO A 68 5.03 -6.57 7.41
N MET A 69 3.91 -7.16 7.01
CA MET A 69 3.16 -8.19 7.75
C MET A 69 3.08 -9.49 6.97
N ASP A 70 2.76 -10.58 7.67
CA ASP A 70 2.38 -11.84 7.03
C ASP A 70 1.15 -11.64 6.13
N PRO A 71 1.05 -12.40 5.03
CA PRO A 71 -0.12 -12.35 4.16
C PRO A 71 -1.40 -12.60 4.98
N PRO A 72 -2.46 -11.81 4.76
CA PRO A 72 -3.73 -12.08 5.41
C PRO A 72 -4.22 -13.48 4.99
N SER A 73 -4.65 -14.27 5.97
CA SER A 73 -5.25 -15.57 5.72
C SER A 73 -6.46 -15.39 4.80
N MET A 74 -6.38 -15.86 3.55
CA MET A 74 -7.55 -16.02 2.69
C MET A 74 -8.31 -17.25 3.18
N GLU A 75 -9.20 -17.06 4.16
CA GLU A 75 -10.22 -18.06 4.54
C GLU A 75 -11.50 -17.86 3.74
#